data_AF-A0A4R1WYT0-F1
#
_entry.id   AF-A0A4R1WYT0-F1
#
_cell.length_a   1.000
_cell.length_b   1.000
_cell.length_c   1.000
_cell.angle_alpha   90.00
_cell.angle_beta   90.00
_cell.angle_gamma   90.00
#
_symmetry.space_group_name_H-M   'P 1'
#
loop_
_entity.id
_entity.type
_entity.pdbx_description
1 polymer ?
#
loop_
_entity_poly.entity_id
_entity_poly.type
_entity_poly.pdbx_seq_one_letter_code
_entity_poly.pdbx_strand_id
1 'polypeptide(L)'
;MTDVMDDEGNFEELYGAWEPKLYAAAMAENDRYFALLLGGTRWDDPYTIILTRDAVGQTFSRSDVRRELRDIRVLPSSDSNAYPSYVTISRSGDIYVVRPAGSEHFVIPRTQAESEDAPDIEFNSIFPVGDNWLVSGSDGVMKLGKSTTWEDVAPKLETKYPYSPPKWSILGANANGDISVIAVEMSNTRYFNLYPGHELYRDDMSEDEEDELQAKLYAEQKTYPMLTTLFTGRPGAWKRQELPQRIASSLPAYPYVSGQVSGKTGRDYIFGSDGLIMEAMPSVDFSEIGSLPDREKHYSSGAFWRGDLILVAGSELLRFDGHLTTPFSPKVRVKLGSPRVQPSAVFGRDEKLYVFDYGLRYFILDGNEWNQREIPTDLTERPFKGGGEK
;
A
#
# COMPACT_ATOMS: atom_id res chain seq x y z
N MET A 1 8.19 -25.34 31.91
CA MET A 1 6.96 -26.08 31.60
C MET A 1 6.28 -25.30 30.49
N THR A 2 6.39 -25.84 29.28
CA THR A 2 5.85 -25.29 28.04
C THR A 2 4.38 -25.63 27.98
N ASP A 3 3.53 -24.60 28.09
CA ASP A 3 2.12 -24.72 27.74
C ASP A 3 2.06 -24.61 26.21
N VAL A 4 2.16 -25.77 25.55
CA VAL A 4 1.71 -25.91 24.18
C VAL A 4 0.19 -25.97 24.30
N MET A 5 -0.46 -24.81 24.22
CA MET A 5 -1.90 -24.78 24.05
C MET A 5 -2.21 -25.33 22.67
N ASP A 6 -2.81 -26.52 22.71
CA ASP A 6 -3.39 -27.29 21.62
C ASP A 6 -4.63 -26.54 21.08
N ASP A 7 -4.42 -25.35 20.50
CA ASP A 7 -5.43 -24.59 19.75
C ASP A 7 -5.58 -25.20 18.34
N GLU A 8 -5.82 -26.51 18.27
CA GLU A 8 -6.38 -27.19 17.08
C GLU A 8 -7.91 -27.00 16.99
N GLY A 9 -8.44 -25.92 17.58
CA GLY A 9 -9.76 -25.41 17.19
C GLY A 9 -9.73 -25.16 15.68
N ASN A 10 -10.65 -25.78 14.96
CA ASN A 10 -10.71 -25.80 13.50
C ASN A 10 -10.75 -24.35 12.96
N PHE A 11 -9.58 -23.76 12.68
CA PHE A 11 -9.45 -22.35 12.29
C PHE A 11 -10.29 -22.02 11.05
N GLU A 12 -10.51 -23.02 10.18
CA GLU A 12 -11.38 -22.91 9.01
C GLU A 12 -12.87 -22.82 9.37
N GLU A 13 -13.28 -23.30 10.54
CA GLU A 13 -14.66 -23.19 11.03
C GLU A 13 -14.94 -21.78 11.60
N LEU A 14 -13.94 -21.16 12.23
CA LEU A 14 -14.05 -19.81 12.80
C LEU A 14 -13.83 -18.71 11.76
N TYR A 15 -12.85 -18.87 10.88
CA TYR A 15 -12.40 -17.83 9.95
C TYR A 15 -12.60 -18.20 8.47
N GLY A 16 -13.15 -19.39 8.19
CA GLY A 16 -13.35 -19.89 6.83
C GLY A 16 -12.09 -20.43 6.16
N ALA A 17 -12.25 -20.90 4.92
CA ALA A 17 -11.15 -21.46 4.14
C ALA A 17 -10.03 -20.42 3.94
N TRP A 18 -8.80 -20.86 4.21
CA TRP A 18 -7.61 -20.05 4.03
C TRP A 18 -7.25 -19.93 2.54
N GLU A 19 -7.47 -18.74 1.98
CA GLU A 19 -7.17 -18.41 0.59
C GLU A 19 -6.20 -17.23 0.51
N PRO A 20 -4.88 -17.47 0.70
CA PRO A 20 -3.90 -16.39 0.77
C PRO A 20 -3.75 -15.65 -0.56
N LYS A 21 -3.65 -14.33 -0.48
CA LYS A 21 -3.27 -13.46 -1.60
C LYS A 21 -2.05 -12.64 -1.25
N LEU A 22 -1.28 -12.29 -2.28
CA LEU A 22 -0.16 -11.38 -2.15
C LEU A 22 -0.69 -9.93 -2.11
N TYR A 23 -0.44 -9.21 -1.01
CA TYR A 23 -0.94 -7.84 -0.83
C TYR A 23 0.14 -6.76 -0.98
N ALA A 24 1.37 -7.07 -0.59
CA ALA A 24 2.50 -6.16 -0.73
C ALA A 24 3.78 -6.92 -1.03
N ALA A 25 4.71 -6.25 -1.70
CA ALA A 25 6.04 -6.76 -2.00
C ALA A 25 7.07 -5.65 -1.84
N ALA A 26 8.28 -6.02 -1.44
CA ALA A 26 9.44 -5.15 -1.40
C ALA A 26 10.62 -5.84 -2.08
N MET A 27 11.34 -5.14 -2.95
CA MET A 27 12.46 -5.70 -3.68
C MET A 27 13.73 -4.86 -3.45
N ALA A 28 14.80 -5.54 -3.04
CA ALA A 28 16.12 -4.94 -2.87
C ALA A 28 16.68 -4.42 -4.20
N GLU A 29 17.70 -3.56 -4.12
CA GLU A 29 18.30 -2.95 -5.31
C GLU A 29 19.07 -3.94 -6.19
N ASN A 30 19.71 -4.94 -5.58
CA ASN A 30 20.60 -5.90 -6.23
C ASN A 30 19.90 -7.09 -6.91
N ASP A 31 18.62 -6.95 -7.24
CA ASP A 31 17.72 -7.92 -7.91
C ASP A 31 17.56 -9.33 -7.29
N ARG A 32 18.40 -9.65 -6.29
CA ARG A 32 18.56 -10.96 -5.66
C ARG A 32 17.54 -11.20 -4.57
N TYR A 33 17.13 -10.17 -3.85
CA TYR A 33 16.31 -10.34 -2.66
C TYR A 33 15.00 -9.59 -2.77
N PHE A 34 13.94 -10.23 -2.27
CA PHE A 34 12.65 -9.59 -2.07
C PHE A 34 11.92 -10.17 -0.87
N ALA A 35 10.92 -9.43 -0.39
CA ALA A 35 9.99 -9.86 0.64
C ALA A 35 8.54 -9.68 0.18
N LEU A 36 7.65 -10.56 0.65
CA LEU A 36 6.24 -10.62 0.31
C LEU A 36 5.40 -10.64 1.58
N LEU A 37 4.25 -9.97 1.55
CA LEU A 37 3.19 -10.12 2.53
C LEU A 37 2.03 -10.90 1.90
N LEU A 38 1.70 -12.04 2.49
CA LEU A 38 0.56 -12.87 2.10
C LEU A 38 -0.47 -12.90 3.23
N GLY A 39 -1.73 -12.60 2.95
CA GLY A 39 -2.78 -12.63 3.98
C GLY A 39 -4.05 -13.29 3.47
N GLY A 40 -4.98 -13.56 4.40
CA GLY A 40 -6.31 -14.08 4.07
C GLY A 40 -7.14 -13.08 3.29
N THR A 41 -8.18 -13.55 2.61
CA THR A 41 -9.13 -12.71 1.84
C THR A 41 -10.16 -12.00 2.71
N ARG A 42 -10.28 -12.39 3.98
CA ARG A 42 -11.30 -11.90 4.89
C ARG A 42 -10.77 -10.85 5.85
N TRP A 43 -11.65 -9.93 6.23
CA TRP A 43 -11.35 -8.80 7.10
C TRP A 43 -11.24 -9.20 8.58
N ASP A 44 -11.74 -10.39 8.96
CA ASP A 44 -11.80 -10.91 10.32
C ASP A 44 -10.69 -11.91 10.67
N ASP A 45 -9.82 -12.27 9.72
CA ASP A 45 -8.61 -13.07 9.96
C ASP A 45 -7.35 -12.19 9.92
N PRO A 46 -6.95 -11.57 11.04
CA PRO A 46 -5.75 -10.74 11.11
C PRO A 46 -4.51 -11.63 11.15
N TYR A 47 -4.22 -12.31 10.03
CA TYR A 47 -3.06 -13.18 9.88
C TYR A 47 -2.33 -12.88 8.58
N THR A 48 -1.02 -12.67 8.70
CA THR A 48 -0.13 -12.43 7.57
C THR A 48 1.09 -13.34 7.65
N ILE A 49 1.44 -13.95 6.52
CA ILE A 49 2.70 -14.63 6.29
C ILE A 49 3.66 -13.63 5.63
N ILE A 50 4.83 -13.46 6.24
CA ILE A 50 5.96 -12.76 5.64
C ILE A 50 6.88 -13.80 5.01
N LEU A 51 7.12 -13.68 3.70
CA LEU A 51 8.09 -14.49 2.99
C LEU A 51 9.27 -13.64 2.54
N THR A 52 10.51 -14.05 2.82
CA THR A 52 11.71 -13.43 2.26
C THR A 52 12.41 -14.41 1.32
N ARG A 53 12.89 -13.93 0.17
CA ARG A 53 13.50 -14.75 -0.88
C ARG A 53 14.95 -14.36 -1.14
N ASP A 54 15.84 -15.35 -1.28
CA ASP A 54 17.15 -15.20 -1.94
C ASP A 54 17.12 -15.83 -3.34
N ALA A 55 16.82 -15.03 -4.37
CA ALA A 55 16.61 -15.48 -5.75
C ALA A 55 17.74 -16.41 -6.26
N VAL A 56 18.99 -16.08 -5.94
CA VAL A 56 20.18 -16.85 -6.32
C VAL A 56 20.26 -18.16 -5.55
N GLY A 57 20.10 -18.11 -4.22
CA GLY A 57 20.13 -19.30 -3.37
C GLY A 57 18.93 -20.24 -3.55
N GLN A 58 17.88 -19.79 -4.24
CA GLN A 58 16.64 -20.53 -4.42
C GLN A 58 15.88 -20.89 -3.12
N THR A 59 16.17 -20.17 -2.03
CA THR A 59 15.54 -20.34 -0.73
C THR A 59 14.48 -19.29 -0.40
N PHE A 60 13.52 -19.69 0.42
CA PHE A 60 12.60 -18.81 1.12
C PHE A 60 12.80 -18.95 2.63
N SER A 61 12.52 -17.87 3.35
CA SER A 61 12.29 -17.90 4.79
C SER A 61 10.88 -17.38 5.06
N ARG A 62 10.24 -17.95 6.09
CA ARG A 62 8.85 -17.68 6.44
C ARG A 62 8.76 -17.16 7.87
N SER A 63 7.90 -16.18 8.10
CA SER A 63 7.52 -15.71 9.45
C SER A 63 6.02 -15.47 9.49
N ASP A 64 5.37 -15.98 10.52
CA ASP A 64 3.91 -15.90 10.67
C ASP A 64 3.56 -14.84 11.71
N VAL A 65 2.61 -13.96 11.38
CA VAL A 65 2.21 -12.85 12.24
C VAL A 65 0.69 -12.83 12.38
N ARG A 66 0.20 -12.83 13.62
CA ARG A 66 -1.23 -12.68 13.95
C ARG A 66 -1.68 -11.21 13.94
N ARG A 67 -1.35 -10.52 12.83
CA ARG A 67 -1.78 -9.16 12.51
C ARG A 67 -2.05 -9.04 11.01
N GLU A 68 -2.94 -8.11 10.65
CA GLU A 68 -3.13 -7.67 9.27
C GLU A 68 -2.03 -6.65 8.92
N LEU A 69 -0.98 -7.09 8.21
CA LEU A 69 0.12 -6.22 7.76
C LEU A 69 -0.26 -5.51 6.46
N ARG A 70 0.12 -4.24 6.33
CA ARG A 70 -0.35 -3.33 5.27
C ARG A 70 0.71 -2.92 4.26
N ASP A 71 1.93 -2.70 4.70
CA ASP A 71 3.03 -2.24 3.85
C ASP A 71 4.33 -2.93 4.27
N ILE A 72 5.27 -3.07 3.33
CA ILE A 72 6.61 -3.60 3.57
C ILE A 72 7.63 -2.81 2.74
N ARG A 73 8.74 -2.43 3.37
CA ARG A 73 9.85 -1.71 2.71
C ARG A 73 11.18 -2.36 2.98
N VAL A 74 12.10 -2.20 2.03
CA VAL A 74 13.51 -2.54 2.22
C VAL A 74 14.13 -1.51 3.16
N LEU A 75 14.87 -1.95 4.17
CA LEU A 75 15.71 -1.08 4.97
C LEU A 75 17.01 -0.79 4.21
N PRO A 76 17.36 0.49 4.00
CA PRO A 76 18.62 0.86 3.36
C PRO A 76 19.81 0.26 4.12
N SER A 77 20.78 -0.28 3.37
CA SER A 77 22.05 -0.78 3.88
C SER A 77 23.18 -0.06 3.18
N SER A 78 24.21 0.34 3.91
CA SER A 78 25.45 0.86 3.32
C SER A 78 26.29 -0.23 2.65
N ASP A 79 26.03 -1.50 2.97
CA ASP A 79 26.65 -2.66 2.33
C ASP A 79 25.68 -3.23 1.28
N SER A 80 26.04 -3.07 0.00
CA SER A 80 25.28 -3.55 -1.15
C SER A 80 25.23 -5.07 -1.28
N ASN A 81 26.13 -5.77 -0.58
CA ASN A 81 26.20 -7.23 -0.57
C ASN A 81 25.59 -7.86 0.69
N ALA A 82 25.19 -7.05 1.67
CA ALA A 82 24.51 -7.55 2.85
C ALA A 82 23.15 -8.13 2.48
N TYR A 83 22.76 -9.18 3.19
CA TYR A 83 21.38 -9.64 3.15
C TYR A 83 20.46 -8.50 3.64
N PRO A 84 19.44 -8.12 2.85
CA PRO A 84 18.61 -6.98 3.20
C PRO A 84 17.76 -7.29 4.43
N SER A 85 17.42 -6.22 5.14
CA SER A 85 16.38 -6.24 6.15
C SER A 85 15.14 -5.55 5.61
N TYR A 86 13.98 -5.88 6.17
CA TYR A 86 12.71 -5.30 5.78
C TYR A 86 11.98 -4.77 7.00
N VAL A 87 11.15 -3.75 6.81
CA VAL A 87 10.25 -3.22 7.83
C VAL A 87 8.82 -3.26 7.32
N THR A 88 7.90 -3.68 8.16
CA THR A 88 6.47 -3.80 7.85
C THR A 88 5.62 -3.25 9.00
N ILE A 89 4.42 -2.78 8.70
CA ILE A 89 3.49 -2.20 9.66
C ILE A 89 2.13 -2.92 9.60
N SER A 90 1.52 -3.18 10.77
CA SER A 90 0.14 -3.65 10.89
C SER A 90 -0.86 -2.51 10.83
N ARG A 91 -2.11 -2.84 10.48
CA ARG A 91 -3.24 -1.88 10.53
C ARG A 91 -3.35 -1.19 11.90
N SER A 92 -3.01 -1.89 12.99
CA SER A 92 -3.18 -1.44 14.38
C SER A 92 -1.94 -0.77 14.98
N GLY A 93 -0.82 -0.72 14.25
CA GLY A 93 0.40 -0.03 14.68
C GLY A 93 1.51 -0.93 15.26
N ASP A 94 1.49 -2.23 14.99
CA ASP A 94 2.65 -3.11 15.18
C ASP A 94 3.66 -2.89 14.05
N ILE A 95 4.94 -2.83 14.39
CA ILE A 95 6.03 -2.77 13.41
C ILE A 95 6.91 -3.99 13.57
N TYR A 96 7.16 -4.70 12.47
CA TYR A 96 8.10 -5.82 12.45
C TYR A 96 9.29 -5.48 11.58
N VAL A 97 10.49 -5.68 12.11
CA VAL A 97 11.74 -5.55 11.36
C VAL A 97 12.30 -6.95 11.13
N VAL A 98 12.21 -7.42 9.89
CA VAL A 98 12.62 -8.75 9.47
C VAL A 98 14.07 -8.71 9.03
N ARG A 99 14.96 -9.35 9.77
CA ARG A 99 16.39 -9.44 9.45
C ARG A 99 16.81 -10.88 9.17
N PRO A 100 17.96 -11.08 8.51
CA PRO A 100 18.52 -12.42 8.28
C PRO A 100 18.77 -13.19 9.58
N ALA A 101 19.13 -12.49 10.66
CA ALA A 101 19.39 -13.09 11.98
C ALA A 101 18.13 -13.29 12.83
N GLY A 102 16.96 -12.83 12.38
CA GLY A 102 15.71 -12.87 13.13
C GLY A 102 14.88 -11.59 12.99
N SER A 103 13.64 -11.65 13.48
CA SER A 103 12.70 -10.54 13.43
C SER A 103 12.63 -9.81 14.77
N GLU A 104 12.58 -8.47 14.72
CA GLU A 104 12.27 -7.63 15.88
C GLU A 104 10.84 -7.10 15.78
N HIS A 105 10.20 -6.87 16.91
CA HIS A 105 8.85 -6.32 17.00
C HIS A 105 8.86 -5.05 17.84
N PHE A 106 8.14 -4.04 17.36
CA PHE A 106 7.95 -2.75 18.00
C PHE A 106 6.47 -2.40 17.98
N VAL A 107 6.03 -1.62 18.96
CA VAL A 107 4.66 -1.15 19.06
C VAL A 107 4.68 0.38 19.10
N ILE A 108 3.81 1.02 18.31
CA ILE A 108 3.60 2.46 18.39
C ILE A 108 2.76 2.74 19.65
N PRO A 109 3.22 3.59 20.58
CA PRO A 109 2.45 3.92 21.78
C PRO A 109 1.11 4.56 21.44
N ARG A 110 0.09 4.29 22.27
CA ARG A 110 -1.29 4.80 22.17
C ARG A 110 -2.01 4.37 20.89
N THR A 111 -1.73 3.17 20.40
CA THR A 111 -2.48 2.55 19.30
C THR A 111 -3.08 1.23 19.76
N GLN A 112 -3.96 0.65 18.95
CA GLN A 112 -4.60 -0.64 19.22
C GLN A 112 -3.60 -1.81 19.37
N ALA A 113 -2.40 -1.67 18.81
CA ALA A 113 -1.31 -2.63 19.05
C ALA A 113 -0.81 -2.63 20.50
N GLU A 114 -0.92 -1.50 21.20
CA GLU A 114 -0.57 -1.37 22.63
C GLU A 114 -1.76 -1.71 23.55
N SER A 115 -2.96 -1.23 23.21
CA SER A 115 -4.16 -1.39 24.03
C SER A 115 -5.43 -1.33 23.19
N GLU A 116 -6.37 -2.24 23.44
CA GLU A 116 -7.67 -2.29 22.74
C GLU A 116 -8.54 -1.04 22.95
N ASP A 117 -8.32 -0.31 24.05
CA ASP A 117 -9.04 0.94 24.37
C ASP A 117 -8.45 2.17 23.66
N ALA A 118 -7.34 2.02 22.95
CA ALA A 118 -6.70 3.10 22.21
C ALA A 118 -7.52 3.51 20.97
N PRO A 119 -7.32 4.72 20.44
CA PRO A 119 -7.97 5.15 19.21
C PRO A 119 -7.75 4.16 18.05
N ASP A 120 -8.80 3.93 17.29
CA ASP A 120 -8.78 3.09 16.09
C ASP A 120 -8.15 3.85 14.92
N ILE A 121 -6.81 3.79 14.85
CA ILE A 121 -6.03 4.37 13.77
C ILE A 121 -5.72 3.28 12.76
N GLU A 122 -6.19 3.43 11.53
CA GLU A 122 -5.87 2.52 10.43
C GLU A 122 -4.56 2.90 9.76
N PHE A 123 -3.44 2.35 10.24
CA PHE A 123 -2.15 2.50 9.57
C PHE A 123 -2.17 1.80 8.21
N ASN A 124 -1.54 2.43 7.20
CA ASN A 124 -1.54 1.92 5.83
C ASN A 124 -0.17 1.91 5.15
N SER A 125 0.80 2.66 5.65
CA SER A 125 2.13 2.74 5.03
C SER A 125 3.22 3.08 6.03
N ILE A 126 4.43 2.61 5.70
CA ILE A 126 5.65 2.81 6.49
C ILE A 126 6.81 3.13 5.55
N PHE A 127 7.72 3.99 5.97
CA PHE A 127 8.90 4.36 5.22
C PHE A 127 10.12 4.60 6.13
N PRO A 128 11.29 4.02 5.82
CA PRO A 128 12.50 4.25 6.62
C PRO A 128 13.09 5.65 6.36
N VAL A 129 13.36 6.39 7.42
CA VAL A 129 13.96 7.73 7.39
C VAL A 129 15.12 7.78 8.38
N GLY A 130 16.33 7.55 7.88
CA GLY A 130 17.51 7.36 8.75
C GLY A 130 17.29 6.15 9.67
N ASP A 131 17.43 6.36 10.98
CA ASP A 131 17.20 5.33 12.00
C ASP A 131 15.75 5.21 12.47
N ASN A 132 14.84 6.06 11.96
CA ASN A 132 13.45 6.16 12.37
C ASN A 132 12.47 5.67 11.29
N TRP A 133 11.22 5.47 11.68
CA TRP A 133 10.13 5.03 10.83
C TRP A 133 9.13 6.15 10.67
N LEU A 134 8.90 6.58 9.42
CA LEU A 134 7.77 7.42 9.07
C LEU A 134 6.57 6.51 8.82
N VAL A 135 5.49 6.71 9.58
CA VAL A 135 4.25 5.91 9.48
C VAL A 135 3.09 6.83 9.18
N SER A 136 2.09 6.32 8.46
CA SER A 136 0.88 7.09 8.17
C SER A 136 -0.39 6.23 8.17
N GLY A 137 -1.52 6.88 8.46
CA GLY A 137 -2.81 6.22 8.67
C GLY A 137 -4.02 7.16 8.56
N SER A 138 -5.16 6.72 9.10
CA SER A 138 -6.38 7.52 9.21
C SER A 138 -6.25 8.67 10.23
N ASP A 139 -7.29 9.49 10.33
CA ASP A 139 -7.48 10.47 11.40
C ASP A 139 -6.34 11.48 11.55
N GLY A 140 -5.73 11.87 10.42
CA GLY A 140 -4.63 12.83 10.37
C GLY A 140 -3.29 12.28 10.85
N VAL A 141 -3.17 10.98 11.11
CA VAL A 141 -1.96 10.39 11.68
C VAL A 141 -0.84 10.28 10.66
N MET A 142 0.26 10.99 10.93
CA MET A 142 1.54 10.83 10.26
C MET A 142 2.67 11.13 11.25
N LYS A 143 3.41 10.09 11.65
CA LYS A 143 4.38 10.16 12.74
C LYS A 143 5.76 9.68 12.32
N LEU A 144 6.80 10.30 12.86
CA LEU A 144 8.17 9.85 12.73
C LEU A 144 8.66 9.37 14.08
N GLY A 145 9.24 8.18 14.14
CA GLY A 145 9.75 7.69 15.41
C GLY A 145 10.26 6.27 15.38
N LYS A 146 10.68 5.82 16.56
CA LYS A 146 11.12 4.44 16.80
C LYS A 146 10.95 4.12 18.28
N SER A 147 10.54 2.89 18.56
CA SER A 147 10.28 2.42 19.92
C SER A 147 9.32 3.36 20.66
N THR A 148 9.77 4.08 21.69
CA THR A 148 8.92 4.90 22.57
C THR A 148 8.86 6.37 22.17
N THR A 149 9.66 6.82 21.20
CA THR A 149 9.74 8.24 20.82
C THR A 149 9.11 8.45 19.46
N TRP A 150 8.01 9.22 19.42
CA TRP A 150 7.24 9.50 18.21
C TRP A 150 6.83 10.97 18.18
N GLU A 151 7.01 11.61 17.04
CA GLU A 151 6.63 13.00 16.79
C GLU A 151 5.62 13.10 15.63
N ASP A 152 4.67 14.01 15.74
CA ASP A 152 3.74 14.34 14.67
C ASP A 152 4.46 15.18 13.61
N VAL A 153 4.49 14.67 12.38
CA VAL A 153 5.26 15.29 11.28
C VAL A 153 4.40 15.54 10.04
N ALA A 154 3.07 15.40 10.16
CA ALA A 154 2.13 15.64 9.08
C ALA A 154 2.34 17.03 8.44
N PRO A 155 2.23 17.16 7.10
CA PRO A 155 2.13 18.46 6.46
C PRO A 155 0.97 19.26 7.04
N LYS A 156 1.12 20.59 7.09
CA LYS A 156 0.03 21.47 7.52
C LYS A 156 -1.10 21.43 6.49
N LEU A 157 -2.23 20.87 6.88
CA LEU A 157 -3.47 20.84 6.11
C LEU A 157 -4.63 21.16 7.06
N GLU A 158 -5.42 22.17 6.72
CA GLU A 158 -6.57 22.57 7.51
C GLU A 158 -7.80 21.79 7.04
N THR A 159 -8.31 20.89 7.89
CA THR A 159 -9.57 20.19 7.65
C THR A 159 -10.74 21.12 7.93
N LYS A 160 -11.60 21.30 6.93
CA LYS A 160 -12.80 22.16 7.02
C LYS A 160 -14.05 21.31 7.00
N TYR A 161 -15.12 21.81 7.62
CA TYR A 161 -16.45 21.21 7.46
C TYR A 161 -16.79 21.07 5.96
N PRO A 162 -17.38 19.94 5.51
CA PRO A 162 -17.84 18.79 6.30
C PRO A 162 -16.83 17.62 6.31
N TYR A 163 -15.55 17.86 6.08
CA TYR A 163 -14.55 16.81 5.91
C TYR A 163 -14.05 16.21 7.24
N SER A 164 -13.69 14.93 7.21
CA SER A 164 -12.91 14.28 8.27
C SER A 164 -11.42 14.65 8.15
N PRO A 165 -10.64 14.54 9.23
CA PRO A 165 -9.18 14.61 9.16
C PRO A 165 -8.64 13.68 8.06
N PRO A 166 -7.57 14.09 7.36
CA PRO A 166 -7.10 13.36 6.18
C PRO A 166 -6.60 11.96 6.54
N LYS A 167 -6.85 11.00 5.65
CA LYS A 167 -6.06 9.77 5.59
C LYS A 167 -4.76 10.08 4.85
N TRP A 168 -3.63 9.84 5.52
CA TRP A 168 -2.31 10.01 4.94
C TRP A 168 -1.80 8.69 4.35
N SER A 169 -1.12 8.75 3.21
CA SER A 169 -0.40 7.61 2.62
C SER A 169 0.96 8.03 2.06
N ILE A 170 1.97 7.19 2.25
CA ILE A 170 3.32 7.39 1.70
C ILE A 170 3.44 6.69 0.34
N LEU A 171 3.72 7.45 -0.71
CA LEU A 171 3.86 6.92 -2.07
C LEU A 171 5.25 6.32 -2.33
N GLY A 172 6.28 6.95 -1.77
CA GLY A 172 7.67 6.59 -1.98
C GLY A 172 8.59 7.78 -1.75
N ALA A 173 9.85 7.65 -2.15
CA ALA A 173 10.80 8.76 -2.14
C ALA A 173 11.57 8.81 -3.46
N ASN A 174 12.07 10.00 -3.79
CA ASN A 174 12.95 10.17 -4.93
C ASN A 174 14.41 9.85 -4.62
N ALA A 175 15.26 9.92 -5.64
CA ALA A 175 16.70 9.73 -5.51
C ALA A 175 17.38 10.71 -4.53
N ASN A 176 16.77 11.87 -4.23
CA ASN A 176 17.26 12.83 -3.25
C ASN A 176 16.76 12.54 -1.82
N GLY A 177 15.93 11.51 -1.64
CA GLY A 177 15.30 11.17 -0.37
C GLY A 177 14.13 12.08 0.01
N ASP A 178 13.61 12.89 -0.92
CA ASP A 178 12.35 13.59 -0.70
C ASP A 178 11.20 12.60 -0.89
N ILE A 179 10.32 12.57 0.11
CA ILE A 179 9.21 11.65 0.25
C ILE A 179 7.97 12.31 -0.36
N SER A 180 7.22 11.55 -1.17
CA SER A 180 5.88 11.96 -1.59
C SER A 180 4.83 11.34 -0.70
N VAL A 181 3.92 12.17 -0.21
CA VAL A 181 2.78 11.77 0.61
C VAL A 181 1.49 12.39 0.09
N ILE A 182 0.39 11.69 0.28
CA ILE A 182 -0.94 12.17 -0.10
C ILE A 182 -1.83 12.29 1.14
N ALA A 183 -2.62 13.36 1.17
CA ALA A 183 -3.77 13.51 2.05
C ALA A 183 -5.03 13.27 1.25
N VAL A 184 -5.92 12.43 1.78
CA VAL A 184 -7.27 12.23 1.25
C VAL A 184 -8.28 12.64 2.32
N GLU A 185 -9.08 13.66 2.03
CA GLU A 185 -10.17 14.12 2.88
C GLU A 185 -11.51 13.69 2.25
N MET A 186 -12.34 13.02 3.05
CA MET A 186 -13.68 12.58 2.67
C MET A 186 -14.71 13.28 3.56
N SER A 187 -15.91 13.48 3.03
CA SER A 187 -17.05 13.97 3.82
C SER A 187 -17.23 13.08 5.05
N ASN A 188 -17.27 13.68 6.23
CA ASN A 188 -17.44 12.97 7.49
C ASN A 188 -18.88 12.44 7.57
N THR A 189 -19.03 11.12 7.58
CA THR A 189 -20.34 10.45 7.63
C THR A 189 -21.15 10.86 8.86
N ARG A 190 -20.52 11.26 9.97
CA ARG A 190 -21.25 11.72 11.17
C ARG A 190 -22.06 12.98 10.94
N TYR A 191 -21.66 13.86 10.01
CA TYR A 191 -22.43 15.07 9.68
C TYR A 191 -23.62 14.79 8.76
N PHE A 192 -23.71 13.58 8.21
CA PHE A 192 -24.74 13.20 7.22
C PHE A 192 -25.52 11.94 7.63
N ASN A 193 -25.28 11.42 8.83
CA ASN A 193 -26.01 10.30 9.39
C ASN A 193 -26.90 10.84 10.51
N LEU A 194 -28.19 10.51 10.44
CA LEU A 194 -29.16 10.87 11.44
C LEU A 194 -29.06 9.87 12.60
N TYR A 195 -28.86 10.36 13.81
CA TYR A 195 -28.79 9.55 15.02
C TYR A 195 -29.29 10.35 16.23
N PRO A 196 -29.71 9.68 17.32
CA PRO A 196 -30.05 10.36 18.58
C PRO A 196 -28.89 11.24 19.09
N GLY A 197 -29.07 12.56 19.03
CA GLY A 197 -28.05 13.56 19.34
C GLY A 197 -27.48 14.33 18.13
N HIS A 198 -27.89 14.00 16.91
CA HIS A 198 -27.67 14.85 15.74
C HIS A 198 -28.52 16.13 15.83
N GLU A 199 -28.03 17.28 15.37
CA GLU A 199 -28.71 18.58 15.55
C GLU A 199 -30.11 18.64 14.94
N LEU A 200 -30.33 17.87 13.86
CA LEU A 200 -31.61 17.77 13.16
C LEU A 200 -32.52 16.65 13.67
N TYR A 201 -32.06 15.82 14.60
CA TYR A 201 -32.85 14.71 15.16
C TYR A 201 -33.82 15.23 16.23
N ARG A 202 -35.05 14.70 16.24
CA ARG A 202 -36.01 14.91 17.33
C ARG A 202 -36.64 13.58 17.73
N ASP A 203 -36.79 13.37 19.03
CA ASP A 203 -37.36 12.13 19.60
C ASP A 203 -38.84 11.88 19.20
N ASP A 204 -39.52 12.90 18.63
CA ASP A 204 -40.92 12.85 18.22
C ASP A 204 -41.13 12.69 16.71
N MET A 205 -40.06 12.45 15.93
CA MET A 205 -40.16 12.20 14.49
C MET A 205 -40.88 10.89 14.19
N SER A 206 -41.68 10.88 13.13
CA SER A 206 -42.17 9.62 12.56
C SER A 206 -41.07 8.91 11.77
N GLU A 207 -41.21 7.59 11.57
CA GLU A 207 -40.29 6.81 10.72
C GLU A 207 -40.16 7.43 9.31
N ASP A 208 -41.27 7.85 8.70
CA ASP A 208 -41.26 8.53 7.39
C ASP A 208 -40.46 9.85 7.41
N GLU A 209 -40.54 10.63 8.49
CA GLU A 209 -39.78 11.87 8.64
C GLU A 209 -38.28 11.59 8.81
N GLU A 210 -37.91 10.56 9.58
CA GLU A 210 -36.52 10.14 9.75
C GLU A 210 -35.92 9.70 8.41
N ASP A 211 -36.62 8.85 7.66
CA ASP A 211 -36.19 8.35 6.36
C ASP A 211 -36.04 9.48 5.32
N GLU A 212 -37.00 10.41 5.26
CA GLU A 212 -36.92 11.57 4.36
C GLU A 212 -35.73 12.48 4.69
N LEU A 213 -35.47 12.72 5.98
CA LEU A 213 -34.35 13.56 6.41
C LEU A 213 -33.02 12.86 6.16
N GLN A 214 -32.92 11.57 6.46
CA GLN A 214 -31.75 10.76 6.20
C GLN A 214 -31.43 10.70 4.71
N ALA A 215 -32.45 10.57 3.84
CA ALA A 215 -32.28 10.62 2.40
C ALA A 215 -31.75 11.98 1.91
N LYS A 216 -32.22 13.09 2.50
CA LYS A 216 -31.72 14.44 2.20
C LYS A 216 -30.26 14.60 2.61
N LEU A 217 -29.88 14.16 3.81
CA LEU A 217 -28.49 14.22 4.30
C LEU A 217 -27.55 13.39 3.41
N TYR A 218 -27.96 12.17 3.01
CA TYR A 218 -27.17 11.36 2.07
C TYR A 218 -27.08 11.98 0.67
N ALA A 219 -28.13 12.64 0.20
CA ALA A 219 -28.08 13.37 -1.06
C ALA A 219 -27.11 14.56 -0.97
N GLU A 220 -27.09 15.29 0.15
CA GLU A 220 -26.16 16.38 0.40
C GLU A 220 -24.71 15.89 0.48
N GLN A 221 -24.46 14.80 1.21
CA GLN A 221 -23.13 14.18 1.33
C GLN A 221 -22.50 13.92 -0.04
N LYS A 222 -23.30 13.42 -1.00
CA LYS A 222 -22.86 13.10 -2.37
C LYS A 222 -22.48 14.33 -3.20
N THR A 223 -22.75 15.55 -2.72
CA THR A 223 -22.34 16.79 -3.37
C THR A 223 -20.93 17.22 -2.97
N TYR A 224 -20.37 16.66 -1.90
CA TYR A 224 -19.02 16.99 -1.43
C TYR A 224 -17.99 16.08 -2.12
N PRO A 225 -17.07 16.64 -2.93
CA PRO A 225 -16.03 15.86 -3.59
C PRO A 225 -15.05 15.29 -2.57
N MET A 226 -14.45 14.15 -2.87
CA MET A 226 -13.22 13.72 -2.20
C MET A 226 -12.09 14.68 -2.58
N LEU A 227 -11.35 15.16 -1.58
CA LEU A 227 -10.23 16.07 -1.77
C LEU A 227 -8.92 15.31 -1.66
N THR A 228 -8.04 15.47 -2.66
CA THR A 228 -6.70 14.87 -2.67
C THR A 228 -5.67 15.98 -2.71
N THR A 229 -4.70 15.95 -1.79
CA THR A 229 -3.56 16.87 -1.80
C THR A 229 -2.25 16.10 -1.79
N LEU A 230 -1.36 16.41 -2.73
CA LEU A 230 -0.01 15.85 -2.81
C LEU A 230 0.99 16.78 -2.11
N PHE A 231 1.87 16.19 -1.31
CA PHE A 231 3.03 16.84 -0.72
C PHE A 231 4.30 16.08 -1.05
N THR A 232 5.39 16.82 -1.16
CA THR A 232 6.75 16.31 -1.40
C THR A 232 7.73 16.96 -0.43
N GLY A 233 8.75 16.24 0.02
CA GLY A 233 9.82 16.81 0.82
C GLY A 233 10.21 15.90 1.98
N ARG A 234 10.60 16.49 3.10
CA ARG A 234 11.03 15.75 4.30
C ARG A 234 10.21 16.17 5.50
N PRO A 235 10.15 15.35 6.57
CA PRO A 235 9.57 15.77 7.84
C PRO A 235 10.07 17.16 8.26
N GLY A 236 9.14 18.09 8.50
CA GLY A 236 9.42 19.49 8.83
C GLY A 236 9.63 20.44 7.64
N ALA A 237 9.75 19.93 6.41
CA ALA A 237 9.99 20.71 5.19
C ALA A 237 9.14 20.17 4.02
N TRP A 238 7.82 20.25 4.17
CA TRP A 238 6.87 19.80 3.16
C TRP A 238 6.54 20.91 2.16
N LYS A 239 6.54 20.55 0.87
CA LYS A 239 6.06 21.39 -0.22
C LYS A 239 4.77 20.78 -0.78
N ARG A 240 3.71 21.57 -0.85
CA ARG A 240 2.47 21.18 -1.55
C ARG A 240 2.70 21.19 -3.06
N GLN A 241 2.23 20.16 -3.74
CA GLN A 241 2.25 20.03 -5.19
C GLN A 241 0.84 20.26 -5.75
N GLU A 242 0.77 20.83 -6.94
CA GLU A 242 -0.49 21.01 -7.65
C GLU A 242 -0.89 19.69 -8.33
N LEU A 243 -2.13 19.26 -8.11
CA LEU A 243 -2.74 18.15 -8.82
C LEU A 243 -3.76 18.68 -9.82
N PRO A 244 -3.98 18.02 -10.96
CA PRO A 244 -5.08 18.38 -11.85
C PRO A 244 -6.42 18.36 -11.10
N GLN A 245 -7.29 19.33 -11.38
CA GLN A 245 -8.55 19.52 -10.63
C GLN A 245 -9.39 18.24 -10.52
N ARG A 246 -9.41 17.42 -11.58
CA ARG A 246 -10.14 16.15 -11.61
C ARG A 246 -9.62 15.11 -10.61
N ILE A 247 -8.35 15.20 -10.21
CA ILE A 247 -7.72 14.37 -9.18
C ILE A 247 -7.83 15.04 -7.81
N ALA A 248 -7.58 16.35 -7.75
CA ALA A 248 -7.56 17.12 -6.52
C ALA A 248 -8.93 17.22 -5.84
N SER A 249 -10.02 17.19 -6.62
CA SER A 249 -11.39 17.32 -6.14
C SER A 249 -12.33 16.54 -7.06
N SER A 250 -12.76 15.36 -6.63
CA SER A 250 -13.45 14.41 -7.51
C SER A 250 -14.84 13.98 -7.06
N LEU A 251 -15.77 13.89 -8.01
CA LEU A 251 -17.10 13.27 -7.90
C LEU A 251 -17.35 12.34 -9.12
N PRO A 252 -17.66 11.04 -8.93
CA PRO A 252 -17.63 10.31 -7.66
C PRO A 252 -16.20 10.20 -7.11
N ALA A 253 -16.06 9.79 -5.83
CA ALA A 253 -14.78 9.60 -5.13
C ALA A 253 -13.96 8.43 -5.73
N TYR A 254 -13.41 8.63 -6.92
CA TYR A 254 -12.75 7.62 -7.74
C TYR A 254 -11.29 7.96 -8.09
N PRO A 255 -10.95 9.21 -8.46
CA PRO A 255 -9.58 9.65 -8.66
C PRO A 255 -8.67 9.52 -7.42
N TYR A 256 -7.48 8.96 -7.59
CA TYR A 256 -6.48 8.75 -6.56
C TYR A 256 -5.09 8.81 -7.17
N VAL A 257 -4.09 9.02 -6.32
CA VAL A 257 -2.67 8.88 -6.65
C VAL A 257 -2.16 7.62 -5.95
N SER A 258 -1.47 6.74 -6.66
CA SER A 258 -1.12 5.40 -6.14
C SER A 258 0.36 5.21 -5.85
N GLY A 259 1.24 5.93 -6.54
CA GLY A 259 2.67 5.70 -6.38
C GLY A 259 3.57 6.75 -6.98
N GLN A 260 4.84 6.62 -6.62
CA GLN A 260 5.94 7.40 -7.16
C GLN A 260 7.07 6.46 -7.59
N VAL A 261 7.71 6.78 -8.71
CA VAL A 261 8.93 6.11 -9.17
C VAL A 261 9.94 7.14 -9.68
N SER A 262 11.21 6.97 -9.35
CA SER A 262 12.30 7.74 -9.96
C SER A 262 12.85 7.03 -11.20
N GLY A 263 13.05 7.80 -12.27
CA GLY A 263 13.77 7.40 -13.47
C GLY A 263 15.28 7.61 -13.37
N LYS A 264 16.03 7.00 -14.30
CA LYS A 264 17.52 7.05 -14.32
C LYS A 264 18.09 8.45 -14.53
N THR A 265 17.33 9.38 -15.10
CA THR A 265 17.77 10.77 -15.38
C THR A 265 17.47 11.74 -14.22
N GLY A 266 17.07 11.23 -13.06
CA GLY A 266 16.67 12.03 -11.90
C GLY A 266 15.26 12.60 -12.01
N ARG A 267 14.49 12.22 -13.04
CA ARG A 267 13.08 12.57 -13.16
C ARG A 267 12.25 11.70 -12.24
N ASP A 268 11.27 12.30 -11.60
CA ASP A 268 10.31 11.60 -10.75
C ASP A 268 8.96 11.55 -11.44
N TYR A 269 8.32 10.38 -11.34
CA TYR A 269 7.00 10.14 -11.89
C TYR A 269 6.03 9.86 -10.76
N ILE A 270 4.86 10.47 -10.85
CA ILE A 270 3.70 10.14 -10.02
C ILE A 270 2.59 9.66 -10.94
N PHE A 271 1.87 8.63 -10.51
CA PHE A 271 0.80 8.04 -11.30
C PHE A 271 -0.38 7.65 -10.40
N GLY A 272 -1.54 7.44 -11.03
CA GLY A 272 -2.77 7.16 -10.32
C GLY A 272 -3.92 6.77 -11.24
N SER A 273 -5.14 7.02 -10.81
CA SER A 273 -6.33 6.80 -11.62
C SER A 273 -6.62 7.96 -12.58
N ASP A 274 -7.65 7.78 -13.41
CA ASP A 274 -8.01 8.69 -14.51
C ASP A 274 -6.84 8.99 -15.46
N GLY A 275 -6.02 7.96 -15.72
CA GLY A 275 -4.84 8.04 -16.58
C GLY A 275 -3.73 8.96 -16.07
N LEU A 276 -3.75 9.37 -14.79
CA LEU A 276 -2.80 10.33 -14.25
C LEU A 276 -1.35 9.82 -14.39
N ILE A 277 -0.54 10.61 -15.08
CA ILE A 277 0.92 10.51 -15.11
C ILE A 277 1.49 11.92 -15.06
N MET A 278 2.18 12.23 -13.98
CA MET A 278 2.89 13.49 -13.79
C MET A 278 4.39 13.25 -13.70
N GLU A 279 5.16 14.22 -14.16
CA GLU A 279 6.61 14.20 -14.12
C GLU A 279 7.14 15.47 -13.47
N ALA A 280 8.19 15.32 -12.66
CA ALA A 280 8.97 16.43 -12.11
C ALA A 280 10.46 16.21 -12.37
N MET A 281 11.18 17.30 -12.60
CA MET A 281 12.64 17.33 -12.46
C MET A 281 13.00 17.72 -11.02
N PRO A 282 14.20 17.37 -10.53
CA PRO A 282 14.66 17.83 -9.23
C PRO A 282 14.59 19.35 -9.19
N SER A 283 13.89 19.93 -8.20
CA SER A 283 13.58 21.37 -8.01
C SER A 283 12.44 21.98 -8.83
N VAL A 284 11.77 21.23 -9.71
CA VAL A 284 10.61 21.69 -10.48
C VAL A 284 9.35 21.02 -9.93
N ASP A 285 8.20 21.72 -10.01
CA ASP A 285 6.90 21.15 -9.64
C ASP A 285 6.46 20.06 -10.62
N PHE A 286 5.63 19.15 -10.14
CA PHE A 286 5.04 18.12 -10.98
C PHE A 286 4.15 18.73 -12.05
N SER A 287 4.29 18.22 -13.27
CA SER A 287 3.45 18.60 -14.41
C SER A 287 2.84 17.36 -15.03
N GLU A 288 1.58 17.45 -15.44
CA GLU A 288 0.92 16.35 -16.13
C GLU A 288 1.49 16.17 -17.54
N ILE A 289 1.91 14.94 -17.85
CA ILE A 289 2.52 14.59 -19.15
C ILE A 289 1.73 13.52 -19.92
N GLY A 290 0.68 12.95 -19.33
CA GLY A 290 -0.26 12.08 -20.03
C GLY A 290 -1.01 12.86 -21.12
N SER A 291 -1.20 12.25 -22.29
CA SER A 291 -1.82 12.93 -23.43
C SER A 291 -3.28 13.36 -23.20
N LEU A 292 -4.06 12.54 -22.48
CA LEU A 292 -5.47 12.81 -22.13
C LEU A 292 -5.87 12.06 -20.85
N PRO A 293 -6.81 12.60 -20.05
CA PRO A 293 -7.48 11.84 -18.99
C PRO A 293 -8.12 10.57 -19.55
N ASP A 294 -7.93 9.46 -18.86
CA ASP A 294 -8.45 8.15 -19.25
C ASP A 294 -9.12 7.50 -18.04
N ARG A 295 -10.43 7.66 -17.95
CA ARG A 295 -11.27 7.18 -16.83
C ARG A 295 -11.33 5.68 -16.70
N GLU A 296 -10.80 4.91 -17.65
CA GLU A 296 -10.72 3.45 -17.57
C GLU A 296 -9.36 2.98 -17.08
N LYS A 297 -8.35 3.87 -17.07
CA LYS A 297 -7.00 3.54 -16.64
C LYS A 297 -6.74 3.95 -15.21
N HIS A 298 -6.51 2.94 -14.39
CA HIS A 298 -6.26 3.06 -12.96
C HIS A 298 -4.96 2.40 -12.61
N TYR A 299 -3.90 3.21 -12.52
CA TYR A 299 -2.57 2.69 -12.26
C TYR A 299 -2.44 2.37 -10.77
N SER A 300 -2.20 1.11 -10.40
CA SER A 300 -2.05 0.67 -9.00
C SER A 300 -0.60 0.53 -8.56
N SER A 301 0.32 0.33 -9.51
CA SER A 301 1.76 0.18 -9.26
C SER A 301 2.53 0.59 -10.52
N GLY A 302 3.82 0.88 -10.36
CA GLY A 302 4.67 1.26 -11.46
C GLY A 302 6.16 1.06 -11.18
N ALA A 303 6.94 0.96 -12.25
CA ALA A 303 8.39 0.83 -12.20
C ALA A 303 9.04 1.50 -13.42
N PHE A 304 10.23 2.06 -13.22
CA PHE A 304 11.04 2.57 -14.31
C PHE A 304 11.98 1.46 -14.77
N TRP A 305 11.90 1.09 -16.04
CA TRP A 305 12.68 -0.01 -16.61
C TRP A 305 13.08 0.32 -18.03
N ARG A 306 14.38 0.21 -18.34
CA ARG A 306 14.96 0.44 -19.68
C ARG A 306 14.59 1.78 -20.33
N GLY A 307 14.38 2.82 -19.53
CA GLY A 307 14.03 4.15 -20.04
C GLY A 307 12.53 4.40 -20.15
N ASP A 308 11.70 3.40 -19.85
CA ASP A 308 10.26 3.49 -19.90
C ASP A 308 9.64 3.41 -18.50
N LEU A 309 8.50 4.08 -18.34
CA LEU A 309 7.64 3.88 -17.20
C LEU A 309 6.68 2.72 -17.50
N ILE A 310 6.78 1.66 -16.72
CA ILE A 310 5.88 0.51 -16.75
C ILE A 310 4.84 0.68 -15.65
N LEU A 311 3.57 0.56 -15.98
CA LEU A 311 2.43 0.78 -15.10
C LEU A 311 1.54 -0.46 -15.05
N VAL A 312 0.94 -0.71 -13.89
CA VAL A 312 -0.05 -1.77 -13.70
C VAL A 312 -1.44 -1.16 -13.72
N ALA A 313 -2.33 -1.62 -14.59
CA ALA A 313 -3.75 -1.26 -14.57
C ALA A 313 -4.62 -2.51 -14.62
N GLY A 314 -5.29 -2.84 -13.51
CA GLY A 314 -6.10 -4.06 -13.41
C GLY A 314 -5.27 -5.33 -13.70
N SER A 315 -5.58 -6.02 -14.78
CA SER A 315 -4.85 -7.22 -15.24
C SER A 315 -3.79 -6.95 -16.32
N GLU A 316 -3.46 -5.68 -16.58
CA GLU A 316 -2.58 -5.28 -17.66
C GLU A 316 -1.31 -4.61 -17.16
N LEU A 317 -0.22 -4.86 -17.88
CA LEU A 317 0.98 -4.05 -17.81
C LEU A 317 0.95 -3.09 -18.99
N LEU A 318 1.27 -1.83 -18.74
CA LEU A 318 1.25 -0.76 -19.71
C LEU A 318 2.62 -0.12 -19.76
N ARG A 319 3.15 0.10 -20.97
CA ARG A 319 4.35 0.90 -21.19
C ARG A 319 3.92 2.32 -21.56
N PHE A 320 4.44 3.29 -20.83
CA PHE A 320 4.29 4.70 -21.15
C PHE A 320 5.54 5.20 -21.88
N ASP A 321 5.35 5.70 -23.09
CA ASP A 321 6.42 6.17 -23.98
C ASP A 321 6.72 7.68 -23.86
N GLY A 322 6.11 8.34 -22.88
CA GLY A 322 6.14 9.80 -22.73
C GLY A 322 4.90 10.51 -23.29
N HIS A 323 4.02 9.78 -23.99
CA HIS A 323 2.76 10.33 -24.51
C HIS A 323 1.55 9.45 -24.20
N LEU A 324 1.61 8.15 -24.52
CA LEU A 324 0.51 7.21 -24.39
C LEU A 324 0.94 5.94 -23.66
N THR A 325 -0.02 5.33 -22.97
CA THR A 325 0.13 3.98 -22.42
C THR A 325 -0.30 2.93 -23.42
N THR A 326 0.57 1.96 -23.68
CA THR A 326 0.33 0.84 -24.58
C THR A 326 0.46 -0.50 -23.85
N PRO A 327 -0.37 -1.51 -24.14
CA PRO A 327 -0.24 -2.84 -23.57
C PRO A 327 1.17 -3.42 -23.73
N PHE A 328 1.77 -3.74 -22.59
CA PHE A 328 3.10 -4.31 -22.39
C PHE A 328 2.98 -5.63 -21.62
N SER A 329 1.97 -6.44 -21.94
CA SER A 329 1.70 -7.67 -21.19
C SER A 329 2.66 -8.80 -21.57
N PRO A 330 3.00 -9.69 -20.62
CA PRO A 330 3.59 -10.98 -20.94
C PRO A 330 2.70 -11.76 -21.92
N LYS A 331 3.23 -12.11 -23.11
CA LYS A 331 2.66 -13.18 -23.95
C LYS A 331 3.05 -14.55 -23.36
N VAL A 332 2.86 -14.76 -22.06
CA VAL A 332 3.21 -16.02 -21.42
C VAL A 332 2.14 -17.05 -21.80
N ARG A 333 2.57 -18.20 -22.34
CA ARG A 333 1.71 -19.39 -22.44
C ARG A 333 1.49 -19.90 -21.02
N VAL A 334 0.48 -19.38 -20.33
CA VAL A 334 0.13 -19.82 -18.98
C VAL A 334 -0.27 -21.29 -19.03
N LYS A 335 0.53 -22.17 -18.44
CA LYS A 335 0.09 -23.54 -18.14
C LYS A 335 -0.82 -23.46 -16.90
N LEU A 336 -2.13 -23.58 -17.13
CA LEU A 336 -3.23 -23.79 -16.16
C LEU A 336 -3.64 -22.63 -15.22
N GLY A 337 -4.96 -22.53 -14.96
CA GLY A 337 -5.57 -21.85 -13.81
C GLY A 337 -6.30 -20.54 -14.09
N SER A 338 -5.63 -19.55 -14.67
CA SER A 338 -6.21 -18.30 -15.18
C SER A 338 -5.26 -17.71 -16.22
N PRO A 339 -5.72 -17.40 -17.44
CA PRO A 339 -4.83 -16.93 -18.51
C PRO A 339 -4.35 -15.48 -18.31
N ARG A 340 -4.84 -14.76 -17.30
CA ARG A 340 -4.55 -13.34 -17.07
C ARG A 340 -3.64 -13.16 -15.86
N VAL A 341 -2.57 -12.39 -16.04
CA VAL A 341 -1.75 -11.86 -14.95
C VAL A 341 -2.59 -10.82 -14.21
N GLN A 342 -2.54 -10.83 -12.88
CA GLN A 342 -3.15 -9.84 -11.99
C GLN A 342 -2.02 -9.21 -11.17
N PRO A 343 -1.29 -8.24 -11.74
CA PRO A 343 -0.13 -7.70 -11.07
C PRO A 343 -0.53 -6.94 -9.81
N SER A 344 0.15 -7.21 -8.71
CA SER A 344 0.02 -6.50 -7.43
C SER A 344 1.15 -5.48 -7.23
N ALA A 345 2.36 -5.79 -7.69
CA ALA A 345 3.52 -4.91 -7.62
C ALA A 345 4.48 -5.17 -8.78
N VAL A 346 5.18 -4.13 -9.22
CA VAL A 346 6.18 -4.21 -10.28
C VAL A 346 7.49 -3.50 -9.88
N PHE A 347 8.62 -4.07 -10.27
CA PHE A 347 9.95 -3.52 -9.97
C PHE A 347 10.90 -3.68 -11.16
N GLY A 348 11.61 -2.60 -11.52
CA GLY A 348 12.73 -2.64 -12.45
C GLY A 348 14.05 -2.72 -11.69
N ARG A 349 14.84 -3.78 -11.91
CA ARG A 349 16.14 -4.02 -11.24
C ARG A 349 17.10 -4.72 -12.19
N ASP A 350 18.35 -4.27 -12.25
CA ASP A 350 19.43 -4.88 -13.06
C ASP A 350 18.99 -5.29 -14.48
N GLU A 351 18.36 -4.35 -15.20
CA GLU A 351 17.85 -4.55 -16.57
C GLU A 351 16.71 -5.59 -16.71
N LYS A 352 16.19 -6.13 -15.61
CA LYS A 352 15.04 -7.03 -15.54
C LYS A 352 13.81 -6.32 -14.99
N LEU A 353 12.64 -6.84 -15.34
CA LEU A 353 11.36 -6.42 -14.78
C LEU A 353 10.75 -7.57 -13.99
N TYR A 354 10.42 -7.31 -12.73
CA TYR A 354 9.78 -8.25 -11.83
C TYR A 354 8.33 -7.84 -11.65
N VAL A 355 7.41 -8.79 -11.81
CA VAL A 355 5.97 -8.58 -11.69
C VAL A 355 5.43 -9.60 -10.70
N PHE A 356 4.96 -9.12 -9.56
CA PHE A 356 4.32 -9.93 -8.52
C PHE A 356 2.83 -9.99 -8.77
N ASP A 357 2.22 -11.15 -8.55
CA ASP A 357 0.84 -11.47 -8.94
C ASP A 357 0.01 -11.86 -7.71
N TYR A 358 -1.24 -11.39 -7.65
CA TYR A 358 -2.16 -11.72 -6.55
C TYR A 358 -2.36 -13.23 -6.36
N GLY A 359 -2.24 -14.02 -7.43
CA GLY A 359 -2.36 -15.47 -7.44
C GLY A 359 -1.09 -16.22 -6.99
N LEU A 360 -0.27 -15.60 -6.12
CA LEU A 360 0.92 -16.21 -5.52
C LEU A 360 1.99 -16.64 -6.53
N ARG A 361 2.18 -15.82 -7.55
CA ARG A 361 3.19 -16.01 -8.60
C ARG A 361 4.04 -14.76 -8.74
N TYR A 362 5.20 -14.92 -9.37
CA TYR A 362 5.96 -13.79 -9.86
C TYR A 362 6.55 -14.10 -11.24
N PHE A 363 6.67 -13.06 -12.05
CA PHE A 363 7.18 -13.12 -13.40
C PHE A 363 8.45 -12.28 -13.48
N ILE A 364 9.43 -12.76 -14.24
CA ILE A 364 10.67 -12.06 -14.52
C ILE A 364 10.78 -11.90 -16.03
N LEU A 365 10.82 -10.67 -16.50
CA LEU A 365 11.27 -10.35 -17.85
C LEU A 365 12.78 -10.14 -17.82
N ASP A 366 13.51 -11.06 -18.44
CA ASP A 366 14.96 -10.98 -18.61
C ASP A 366 15.27 -11.00 -20.12
N GLY A 367 16.02 -10.00 -20.59
CA GLY A 367 16.18 -9.77 -22.03
C GLY A 367 14.82 -9.53 -22.71
N ASN A 368 14.34 -10.55 -23.43
CA ASN A 368 13.05 -10.60 -24.13
C ASN A 368 12.17 -11.78 -23.67
N GLU A 369 12.60 -12.53 -22.65
CA GLU A 369 11.95 -13.77 -22.22
C GLU A 369 11.25 -13.56 -20.88
N TRP A 370 9.99 -13.99 -20.82
CA TRP A 370 9.22 -14.02 -19.59
C TRP A 370 9.33 -15.38 -18.91
N ASN A 371 9.76 -15.36 -17.65
CA ASN A 371 9.89 -16.54 -16.81
C ASN A 371 8.88 -16.46 -15.66
N GLN A 372 7.94 -17.40 -15.60
CA GLN A 372 7.02 -17.53 -14.47
C GLN A 372 7.67 -18.36 -13.36
N ARG A 373 7.45 -17.96 -12.12
CA ARG A 373 7.78 -18.70 -10.92
C ARG A 373 6.57 -18.72 -9.99
N GLU A 374 6.36 -19.85 -9.33
CA GLU A 374 5.31 -20.01 -8.33
C GLU A 374 5.91 -19.84 -6.93
N ILE A 375 5.13 -19.26 -6.02
CA ILE A 375 5.43 -19.34 -4.59
C ILE A 375 5.06 -20.77 -4.15
N PRO A 376 5.99 -21.53 -3.54
CA PRO A 376 5.71 -22.89 -3.10
C PRO A 376 4.47 -22.97 -2.18
N THR A 377 3.52 -23.85 -2.52
CA THR A 377 2.21 -23.95 -1.84
C THR A 377 2.37 -24.23 -0.34
N ASP A 378 3.32 -25.08 0.02
CA ASP A 378 3.69 -25.43 1.40
C ASP A 378 4.09 -24.21 2.24
N LEU A 379 4.71 -23.19 1.62
CA LEU A 379 5.02 -21.93 2.30
C LEU A 379 3.80 -21.04 2.51
N THR A 380 2.69 -21.32 1.84
CA THR A 380 1.44 -20.55 1.95
C THR A 380 0.39 -21.24 2.81
N GLU A 381 0.59 -22.50 3.21
CA GLU A 381 -0.38 -23.25 4.02
C GLU A 381 -0.49 -22.75 5.48
N ARG A 382 -1.67 -22.95 6.07
CA ARG A 382 -1.96 -22.78 7.50
C ARG A 382 -2.62 -24.09 8.03
N PRO A 383 -2.10 -24.71 9.09
CA PRO A 383 -0.80 -24.46 9.71
C PRO A 383 0.35 -24.75 8.73
N PHE A 384 1.52 -24.14 8.97
CA PHE A 384 2.71 -24.46 8.19
C PHE A 384 3.14 -25.92 8.45
N LYS A 385 3.29 -26.71 7.40
CA LYS A 385 3.65 -28.14 7.51
C LYS A 385 5.14 -28.42 7.23
N GLY A 386 5.96 -27.39 6.98
CA GLY A 386 7.36 -27.59 6.62
C GLY A 386 8.22 -28.02 7.82
N GLY A 387 8.86 -29.20 7.70
CA GLY A 387 9.89 -29.67 8.63
C GLY A 387 9.72 -31.07 9.24
N GLY A 388 8.78 -31.90 8.79
CA GLY A 388 8.73 -33.32 9.17
C GLY A 388 9.75 -34.13 8.37
N GLU A 389 10.81 -34.59 9.06
CA GLU A 389 11.88 -35.51 8.61
C GLU A 389 12.14 -35.62 7.09
N LYS A 390 13.24 -35.01 6.65
CA LYS A 390 14.11 -35.57 5.61
C LYS A 390 15.57 -35.38 5.97
#